data_AF-A0AAV9KJR9-F1
#
_entry.id   AF-A0AAV9KJR9-F1
#
_cell.length_a   1.000
_cell.length_b   1.000
_cell.length_c   1.000
_cell.angle_alpha   90.00
_cell.angle_beta   90.00
_cell.angle_gamma   90.00
#
_symmetry.space_group_name_H-M   'P 1'
#
loop_
_entity.id
_entity.type
_entity.pdbx_description
1 polymer ?
#
loop_
_entity_poly.entity_id
_entity_poly.type
_entity_poly.pdbx_seq_one_letter_code
_entity_poly.pdbx_strand_id
1 'polypeptide(L)'
;MERFIIEQGPFSTKPVVLYHSDGYFVVRFANEEERDKVLCAGPHYLLKRHVIMKPWLLEFNFKEEILTTIPLWIKLPNLPLNYWNFVVLRKICSSWENHYMLMNVQLK
;
A
#
# COMPACT_ATOMS: atom_id res chain seq x y z
N MET A 1 -4.29 13.55 8.26
CA MET A 1 -4.72 12.37 7.49
C MET A 1 -5.80 12.71 6.47
N GLU A 2 -6.90 13.35 6.87
CA GLU A 2 -7.98 13.72 5.93
C GLU A 2 -7.51 14.46 4.67
N ARG A 3 -6.71 15.52 4.83
CA ARG A 3 -6.17 16.29 3.69
C ARG A 3 -5.39 15.40 2.72
N PHE A 4 -4.55 14.52 3.26
CA PHE A 4 -3.76 13.59 2.45
C PHE A 4 -4.63 12.63 1.63
N ILE A 5 -5.74 12.13 2.20
CA ILE A 5 -6.69 11.29 1.45
C ILE A 5 -7.37 12.10 0.36
N ILE A 6 -7.83 13.31 0.66
CA ILE A 6 -8.48 14.20 -0.31
C ILE A 6 -7.54 14.53 -1.48
N GLU A 7 -6.24 14.67 -1.21
CA GLU A 7 -5.21 14.92 -2.23
C GLU A 7 -4.98 13.74 -3.20
N GLN A 8 -5.43 12.52 -2.88
CA GLN A 8 -5.22 11.36 -3.75
C GLN A 8 -6.13 11.33 -4.99
N GLY A 9 -7.16 12.16 -5.05
CA GLY A 9 -7.99 12.29 -6.25
C GLY A 9 -9.43 12.76 -5.98
N PRO A 10 -10.23 12.92 -7.04
CA PRO A 10 -11.65 13.18 -6.90
C PRO A 10 -12.37 11.92 -6.38
N PHE A 11 -13.21 12.11 -5.37
CA PHE A 11 -14.07 11.05 -4.81
C PHE A 11 -15.53 11.38 -5.11
N SER A 12 -16.34 10.36 -5.38
CA SER A 12 -17.79 10.52 -5.52
C SER A 12 -18.44 11.05 -4.23
N THR A 13 -17.95 10.58 -3.08
CA THR A 13 -18.34 11.05 -1.75
C THR A 13 -17.08 11.23 -0.91
N LYS A 14 -17.05 12.25 -0.02
CA LYS A 14 -15.92 12.48 0.87
C LYS A 14 -15.62 11.20 1.69
N PRO A 15 -14.40 10.64 1.60
CA PRO A 15 -14.03 9.48 2.40
C PRO A 15 -14.09 9.78 3.89
N VAL A 16 -14.57 8.83 4.68
CA VAL A 16 -14.64 8.95 6.14
C VAL A 16 -13.33 8.44 6.73
N VAL A 17 -12.66 9.27 7.53
CA VAL A 17 -11.40 8.91 8.18
C VAL A 17 -11.67 8.78 9.68
N LEU A 18 -11.40 7.59 10.21
CA LEU A 18 -11.51 7.26 11.63
C LEU A 18 -10.11 7.07 12.22
N TYR A 19 -9.92 7.52 13.46
CA TYR A 19 -8.67 7.34 14.19
C TYR A 19 -8.83 6.22 15.23
N HIS A 20 -7.85 5.32 15.27
CA HIS A 20 -7.75 4.28 16.28
C HIS A 20 -6.67 4.64 17.31
N SER A 21 -6.90 4.32 18.58
CA SER A 21 -5.99 4.66 19.70
C SER A 21 -4.59 4.08 19.53
N ASP A 22 -4.46 2.95 18.85
CA ASP A 22 -3.17 2.29 18.58
C ASP A 22 -2.36 2.97 17.44
N GLY A 23 -2.75 4.19 17.03
CA GLY A 23 -2.01 4.98 16.04
C GLY A 23 -2.37 4.70 14.58
N TYR A 24 -3.48 3.99 14.33
CA TYR A 24 -3.95 3.68 12.98
C TYR A 24 -5.02 4.65 12.49
N PHE A 25 -5.12 4.78 11.17
CA PHE A 25 -6.22 5.46 10.51
C PHE A 25 -7.00 4.45 9.67
N VAL A 26 -8.32 4.42 9.86
CA VAL A 26 -9.23 3.62 9.02
C VAL A 26 -9.94 4.56 8.07
N VAL A 27 -9.83 4.29 6.77
CA VAL A 27 -10.45 5.13 5.73
C VAL A 27 -11.54 4.31 5.05
N ARG A 28 -12.77 4.82 5.10
CA ARG A 28 -13.92 4.24 4.40
C ARG A 28 -14.19 5.04 3.12
N PHE A 29 -14.12 4.36 1.99
CA PHE A 29 -14.46 4.89 0.67
C PHE A 29 -15.91 4.54 0.30
N ALA A 30 -16.46 5.24 -0.70
CA ALA A 30 -17.81 4.99 -1.18
C ALA A 30 -17.91 3.68 -1.99
N ASN A 31 -16.83 3.35 -2.72
CA ASN A 31 -16.74 2.16 -3.56
C ASN A 31 -15.31 1.57 -3.52
N GLU A 32 -15.19 0.33 -4.00
CA GLU A 32 -13.93 -0.40 -4.02
C GLU A 32 -12.92 0.17 -5.03
N GLU A 33 -13.40 0.72 -6.14
CA GLU A 33 -12.54 1.30 -7.18
C GLU A 33 -11.77 2.53 -6.67
N GLU A 34 -12.42 3.41 -5.89
CA GLU A 34 -11.78 4.55 -5.24
C GLU A 34 -10.76 4.09 -4.20
N ARG A 35 -11.09 3.07 -3.40
CA ARG A 35 -10.16 2.45 -2.45
C ARG A 35 -8.92 1.94 -3.18
N ASP A 36 -9.10 1.17 -4.24
CA ASP A 36 -8.02 0.50 -4.95
C ASP A 36 -7.15 1.50 -5.73
N LYS A 37 -7.75 2.55 -6.29
CA LYS A 37 -7.01 3.67 -6.88
C LYS A 37 -6.07 4.31 -5.86
N VAL A 38 -6.57 4.59 -4.65
CA VAL A 38 -5.75 5.16 -3.59
C VAL A 38 -4.66 4.17 -3.15
N LEU A 39 -5.00 2.91 -2.88
CA LEU A 39 -4.01 1.89 -2.46
C LEU A 39 -2.91 1.65 -3.50
N CYS A 40 -3.23 1.76 -4.79
CA CYS A 40 -2.31 1.48 -5.90
C CYS A 40 -1.59 2.72 -6.45
N ALA A 41 -1.87 3.93 -5.94
CA ALA A 41 -1.30 5.17 -6.46
C ALA A 41 0.24 5.29 -6.28
N GLY A 42 0.86 4.35 -5.56
CA GLY A 42 2.31 4.23 -5.43
C GLY A 42 2.78 4.50 -4.00
N PRO A 43 4.06 4.88 -3.78
CA PRO A 43 4.55 5.17 -2.45
C PRO A 43 3.86 6.41 -1.88
N HIS A 44 3.23 6.23 -0.73
CA HIS A 44 2.49 7.30 -0.05
C HIS A 44 3.39 8.06 0.91
N TYR A 45 3.40 9.38 0.78
CA TYR A 45 4.13 10.28 1.66
C TYR A 45 3.17 11.23 2.37
N LEU A 46 3.23 11.26 3.69
CA LEU A 46 2.57 12.26 4.52
C LEU A 46 3.65 13.04 5.26
N LEU A 47 3.74 14.35 5.03
CA LEU A 47 4.72 15.22 5.72
C LEU A 47 6.17 14.69 5.65
N LYS A 48 6.59 14.22 4.46
CA LYS A 48 7.90 13.61 4.20
C LYS A 48 8.16 12.27 4.93
N ARG A 49 7.14 11.67 5.54
CA ARG A 49 7.21 10.33 6.14
C ARG A 49 6.46 9.32 5.27
N HIS A 50 7.01 8.13 5.11
CA HIS A 50 6.33 7.03 4.44
C HIS A 50 5.08 6.63 5.23
N VAL A 51 3.97 6.46 4.51
CA VAL A 51 2.73 5.92 5.06
C VAL A 51 2.50 4.55 4.45
N ILE A 52 2.23 3.57 5.31
CA ILE A 52 1.83 2.24 4.89
C ILE A 52 0.31 2.24 4.79
N MET A 53 -0.19 1.89 3.61
CA MET A 53 -1.61 1.69 3.38
C MET A 53 -1.83 0.21 3.05
N LYS A 54 -2.86 -0.38 3.66
CA LYS A 54 -3.24 -1.77 3.44
C LYS A 54 -4.76 -1.86 3.26
N PRO A 55 -5.24 -2.82 2.45
CA PRO A 55 -6.66 -3.13 2.41
C PRO A 55 -7.12 -3.62 3.79
N TRP A 56 -8.36 -3.29 4.17
CA TRP A 56 -8.96 -3.78 5.39
C TRP A 56 -9.23 -5.29 5.28
N LEU A 57 -8.86 -6.04 6.31
CA LEU A 57 -9.14 -7.47 6.43
C LEU A 57 -10.07 -7.70 7.63
N LEU A 58 -11.00 -8.65 7.51
CA LEU A 58 -11.90 -9.00 8.62
C LEU A 58 -11.13 -9.46 9.87
N GLU A 59 -10.01 -10.13 9.64
CA GLU A 59 -9.10 -10.68 10.66
C GLU A 59 -8.07 -9.63 11.14
N PHE A 60 -8.22 -8.35 10.76
CA PHE A 60 -7.21 -7.34 11.08
C PHE A 60 -7.14 -7.08 12.60
N ASN A 61 -5.99 -7.36 13.20
CA ASN A 61 -5.74 -7.16 14.62
C ASN A 61 -4.66 -6.10 14.86
N PHE A 62 -5.07 -4.94 15.39
CA PHE A 62 -4.19 -3.81 15.68
C PHE A 62 -3.02 -4.15 16.62
N LYS A 63 -3.17 -5.16 17.49
CA LYS A 63 -2.15 -5.54 18.49
C LYS A 63 -1.15 -6.57 17.97
N GLU A 64 -1.55 -7.39 17.01
CA GLU A 64 -0.69 -8.39 16.37
C GLU A 64 0.04 -7.83 15.14
N GLU A 65 -0.46 -6.72 14.60
CA GLU A 65 0.16 -5.98 13.51
C GLU A 65 1.43 -5.27 14.02
N ILE A 66 2.50 -6.03 14.23
CA ILE A 66 3.85 -5.50 14.36
C ILE A 66 4.28 -5.13 12.94
N LEU A 67 4.83 -3.92 12.74
CA LEU A 67 5.45 -3.48 11.48
C LEU A 67 6.74 -4.28 11.15
N THR A 68 6.70 -5.61 11.20
CA THR A 68 7.79 -6.52 10.83
C THR A 68 8.03 -6.50 9.32
N THR A 69 7.01 -6.14 8.56
CA THR A 69 7.01 -6.15 7.10
C THR A 69 6.73 -4.74 6.58
N ILE A 70 7.76 -4.09 6.03
CA ILE A 70 7.62 -2.79 5.38
C ILE A 70 7.37 -3.05 3.88
N PRO A 71 6.21 -2.65 3.33
CA PRO A 71 5.99 -2.77 1.90
C PRO A 71 6.93 -1.82 1.15
N LEU A 72 7.60 -2.34 0.13
CA LEU A 72 8.47 -1.55 -0.75
C LEU A 72 7.81 -1.39 -2.12
N TRP A 73 7.87 -0.17 -2.65
CA TRP A 73 7.48 0.15 -4.01
C TRP A 73 8.73 0.15 -4.88
N ILE A 74 8.92 -0.92 -5.66
CA ILE A 74 10.06 -1.05 -6.57
C ILE A 74 9.57 -0.80 -8.00
N LYS A 75 10.25 0.11 -8.70
CA LYS A 75 10.09 0.28 -10.14
C LYS A 75 11.21 -0.50 -10.84
N LEU A 76 10.83 -1.42 -11.73
CA LEU A 76 11.76 -2.21 -12.53
C LEU A 76 11.71 -1.72 -13.99
N PRO A 77 12.39 -0.61 -14.33
CA PRO A 77 12.37 -0.09 -15.69
C PRO A 77 13.01 -1.10 -16.64
N ASN A 78 12.39 -1.30 -17.81
CA ASN A 78 12.85 -2.21 -18.87
C ASN A 78 12.84 -3.70 -18.50
N LEU A 79 12.08 -4.13 -17.49
CA LEU A 79 11.90 -5.56 -17.22
C LEU A 79 11.07 -6.19 -18.36
N PRO A 80 11.64 -7.10 -19.18
CA PRO A 80 10.91 -7.66 -20.31
C PRO A 80 9.70 -8.48 -19.82
N LEU A 81 8.60 -8.48 -20.60
CA LEU A 81 7.30 -9.02 -20.17
C LEU A 81 7.36 -10.48 -19.65
N ASN A 82 8.24 -11.29 -20.22
CA ASN A 82 8.49 -12.68 -19.81
C ASN A 82 9.06 -12.83 -18.38
N TYR A 83 9.61 -11.77 -17.79
CA TYR A 83 10.11 -11.76 -16.41
C TYR A 83 9.08 -11.27 -15.38
N TRP A 84 7.87 -10.89 -15.82
CA TRP A 84 6.75 -10.51 -14.93
C TRP A 84 5.98 -11.71 -14.36
N ASN A 85 6.62 -12.87 -14.27
CA ASN A 85 6.09 -14.03 -13.60
C ASN A 85 6.37 -13.94 -12.10
N PHE A 86 5.38 -14.29 -11.27
CA PHE A 86 5.51 -14.40 -9.81
C PHE A 86 6.78 -15.12 -9.35
N VAL A 87 7.15 -16.24 -9.99
CA VAL A 87 8.36 -17.02 -9.65
C VAL A 87 9.64 -16.22 -9.88
N VAL A 88 9.71 -15.47 -10.97
CA VAL A 88 10.88 -14.64 -11.32
C VAL A 88 10.96 -13.44 -10.39
N LEU A 89 9.85 -12.73 -10.20
CA LEU A 89 9.78 -11.60 -9.30
C LEU A 89 10.18 -12.00 -7.88
N ARG A 90 9.66 -13.14 -7.38
CA ARG A 90 10.04 -13.67 -6.06
C ARG A 90 11.54 -13.93 -5.96
N LYS A 91 12.18 -14.49 -6.99
CA LYS A 91 13.63 -14.72 -7.01
C LYS A 91 14.43 -13.41 -6.95
N ILE A 92 14.00 -12.41 -7.72
CA ILE A 92 14.60 -11.06 -7.67
C ILE A 92 14.49 -10.51 -6.24
N CYS A 93 13.31 -10.60 -5.61
CA CYS A 93 13.11 -10.14 -4.24
C CYS A 93 13.97 -10.90 -3.22
N SER A 94 14.05 -12.23 -3.32
CA SER A 94 14.81 -13.05 -2.38
C SER A 94 16.32 -12.80 -2.44
N SER A 95 16.82 -12.29 -3.57
CA SER A 95 18.23 -11.91 -3.70
C SER A 95 18.57 -10.64 -2.90
N TRP A 96 17.57 -9.88 -2.45
CA TRP A 96 17.74 -8.71 -1.59
C TRP A 96 17.49 -9.21 -0.16
N GLU A 97 18.57 -9.37 0.63
CA GLU A 97 18.73 -10.23 1.82
C GLU A 97 17.72 -10.12 3.01
N ASN A 98 16.55 -9.50 2.90
CA ASN A 98 15.64 -9.31 4.05
C ASN A 98 14.33 -10.11 3.94
N HIS A 99 14.05 -10.88 5.00
CA HIS A 99 13.07 -11.98 5.04
C HIS A 99 11.58 -11.60 5.04
N TYR A 100 11.19 -10.34 4.90
CA TYR A 100 9.78 -9.93 5.04
C TYR A 100 9.42 -8.71 4.17
N MET A 101 9.55 -8.85 2.84
CA MET A 101 9.17 -7.78 1.90
C MET A 101 7.86 -8.11 1.19
N LEU A 102 6.83 -7.28 1.42
CA LEU A 102 5.64 -7.23 0.55
C LEU A 102 5.93 -6.24 -0.59
N MET A 103 5.93 -6.73 -1.82
CA MET A 103 6.19 -5.89 -3.00
C MET A 103 4.88 -5.51 -3.66
N ASN A 104 4.62 -4.21 -3.78
CA ASN A 104 3.64 -3.70 -4.73
C ASN A 104 4.39 -3.31 -6.00
N VAL A 105 4.35 -4.18 -7.01
CA VAL A 105 4.98 -3.92 -8.31
C VAL A 105 3.98 -3.19 -9.20
N GLN A 106 4.31 -1.95 -9.57
CA GLN A 106 3.50 -1.16 -10.49
C GLN A 106 4.03 -1.33 -11.92
N LEU A 107 3.15 -1.76 -12.83
CA LEU A 107 3.39 -1.75 -14.28
C LEU A 107 3.16 -0.32 -14.80
N LYS A 108 3.95 0.08 -15.80
CA LYS A 108 3.66 1.27 -16.62
C LYS A 108 3.09 0.81 -17.95
#